data_AF-A0A1Q7DF76-F1
#
_entry.id   AF-A0A1Q7DF76-F1
#
_cell.length_a   1.000
_cell.length_b   1.000
_cell.length_c   1.000
_cell.angle_alpha   90.00
_cell.angle_beta   90.00
_cell.angle_gamma   90.00
#
_symmetry.space_group_name_H-M   'P 1'
#
loop_
_entity.id
_entity.type
_entity.pdbx_description
1 polymer ?
#
loop_
_entity_poly.entity_id
_entity_poly.type
_entity_poly.pdbx_seq_one_letter_code
_entity_poly.pdbx_strand_id
1 'polypeptide(L)'
;MSQPSEQERLHELAERFGIAADYEDNWGRRHLASDRTKRAILAAMGVCAETEDEVRRELAACADAPWLHACDPVLLDGGDGVQMLQLRLCECTACLGVGHETDGGEREEC
;
A
#
# COMPACT_ATOMS: atom_id res chain seq x y z
N MET A 1 -22.78 4.49 17.53
CA MET A 1 -21.76 4.61 16.46
C MET A 1 -22.51 4.37 15.15
N SER A 2 -22.70 5.39 14.32
CA SER A 2 -23.39 5.24 13.03
C SER A 2 -22.55 4.36 12.11
N GLN A 3 -23.18 3.43 11.41
CA GLN A 3 -22.50 2.63 10.39
C GLN A 3 -22.08 3.56 9.25
N PRO A 4 -20.85 3.44 8.72
CA PRO A 4 -20.43 4.22 7.56
C PRO A 4 -21.29 3.83 6.36
N SER A 5 -21.62 4.82 5.54
CA SER A 5 -22.29 4.67 4.26
C SER A 5 -21.40 3.96 3.23
N GLU A 6 -22.01 3.43 2.17
CA GLU A 6 -21.27 2.82 1.05
C GLU A 6 -20.21 3.77 0.47
N GLN A 7 -20.56 5.06 0.33
CA GLN A 7 -19.68 6.09 -0.23
C GLN A 7 -18.45 6.34 0.66
N GLU A 8 -18.63 6.35 1.98
CA GLU A 8 -17.54 6.47 2.93
C GLU A 8 -16.61 5.26 2.86
N ARG A 9 -17.16 4.04 2.74
CA ARG A 9 -16.36 2.82 2.55
C ARG A 9 -15.59 2.82 1.23
N LEU A 10 -16.21 3.26 0.14
CA LEU A 10 -15.53 3.38 -1.15
C LEU A 10 -14.41 4.42 -1.09
N HIS A 11 -14.62 5.52 -0.36
CA HIS A 11 -13.59 6.53 -0.16
C HIS A 11 -12.41 5.98 0.65
N GLU A 12 -12.69 5.28 1.75
CA GLU A 12 -11.67 4.61 2.57
C GLU A 12 -10.85 3.61 1.74
N LEU A 13 -11.53 2.79 0.91
CA LEU A 13 -10.86 1.85 0.02
C LEU A 13 -9.95 2.59 -0.96
N ALA A 14 -10.45 3.64 -1.61
CA ALA A 14 -9.68 4.45 -2.55
C ALA A 14 -8.42 5.05 -1.91
N GLU A 15 -8.52 5.56 -0.67
CA GLU A 15 -7.39 6.10 0.07
C GLU A 15 -6.31 5.04 0.37
N ARG A 16 -6.72 3.82 0.75
CA ARG A 16 -5.77 2.71 1.00
C ARG A 16 -4.95 2.33 -0.23
N PHE A 17 -5.53 2.48 -1.42
CA PHE A 17 -4.84 2.25 -2.69
C PHE A 17 -4.15 3.52 -3.24
N GLY A 18 -4.10 4.61 -2.48
CA GLY A 18 -3.40 5.83 -2.87
C GLY A 18 -4.12 6.67 -3.93
N ILE A 19 -5.43 6.49 -4.10
CA ILE A 19 -6.24 7.30 -5.02
C ILE A 19 -6.61 8.62 -4.32
N ALA A 20 -6.08 9.72 -4.83
CA ALA A 20 -6.40 11.05 -4.31
C ALA A 20 -7.89 11.41 -4.51
N ALA A 21 -8.48 12.04 -3.49
CA ALA A 21 -9.86 12.51 -3.51
C ALA A 21 -10.07 13.67 -4.50
N ASP A 22 -9.03 14.45 -4.73
CA ASP A 22 -9.01 15.58 -5.64
C ASP A 22 -7.63 15.80 -6.23
N TYR A 23 -7.59 16.52 -7.35
CA TYR A 23 -6.34 16.92 -7.99
C TYR A 23 -6.51 18.28 -8.66
N GLU A 24 -5.39 18.96 -8.85
CA GLU A 24 -5.31 20.17 -9.68
C GLU A 24 -4.88 19.78 -11.09
N ASP A 25 -5.60 20.26 -12.10
CA ASP A 25 -5.16 20.09 -13.49
C ASP A 25 -4.06 21.10 -13.86
N ASN A 26 -3.47 20.91 -15.05
CA ASN A 26 -2.43 21.79 -15.59
C ASN A 26 -2.90 23.23 -15.85
N TRP A 27 -4.19 23.54 -15.67
CA TRP A 27 -4.76 24.87 -15.80
C TRP A 27 -5.17 25.46 -14.44
N GLY A 28 -4.76 24.84 -13.33
CA GLY A 28 -5.01 25.33 -11.97
C GLY A 28 -6.44 25.07 -11.49
N ARG A 29 -7.21 24.21 -12.16
CA ARG A 29 -8.57 23.87 -11.76
C ARG A 29 -8.57 22.61 -10.90
N ARG A 30 -9.21 22.71 -9.73
CA ARG A 30 -9.41 21.58 -8.82
C ARG A 30 -10.56 20.69 -9.29
N HIS A 31 -10.30 19.39 -9.36
CA HIS A 31 -11.28 18.35 -9.71
C HIS A 31 -11.43 17.37 -8.57
N LEU A 32 -12.68 17.05 -8.22
CA LEU A 32 -12.99 15.97 -7.28
C LEU A 32 -13.10 14.65 -8.06
N ALA A 33 -12.43 13.61 -7.57
CA ALA A 33 -12.58 12.27 -8.11
C ALA A 33 -13.99 11.76 -7.79
N SER A 34 -14.81 11.62 -8.83
CA SER A 34 -16.15 11.02 -8.69
C SER A 34 -16.06 9.57 -8.21
N ASP A 35 -17.09 9.05 -7.56
CA ASP A 35 -17.14 7.66 -7.13
C ASP A 35 -17.00 6.69 -8.32
N ARG A 36 -17.54 7.06 -9.47
CA ARG A 36 -17.35 6.33 -10.72
C ARG A 36 -15.87 6.27 -11.13
N THR A 37 -15.15 7.38 -11.00
CA THR A 37 -13.71 7.46 -11.30
C THR A 37 -12.91 6.59 -10.31
N LYS A 38 -13.21 6.68 -9.01
CA LYS A 38 -12.56 5.85 -7.98
C LYS A 38 -12.74 4.36 -8.28
N ARG A 39 -13.97 3.91 -8.58
CA ARG A 39 -14.26 2.52 -8.96
C ARG A 39 -13.51 2.09 -10.22
N ALA A 40 -13.44 2.94 -11.24
CA ALA A 40 -12.72 2.63 -12.47
C ALA A 40 -11.20 2.47 -12.23
N ILE A 41 -10.60 3.32 -11.40
CA ILE A 41 -9.17 3.22 -11.04
C ILE A 41 -8.93 1.96 -10.19
N LEU A 42 -9.79 1.68 -9.21
CA LEU A 42 -9.73 0.45 -8.40
C LEU A 42 -9.80 -0.81 -9.30
N ALA A 43 -10.75 -0.85 -10.23
CA ALA A 43 -10.86 -1.95 -11.18
C ALA A 43 -9.61 -2.10 -12.07
N ALA A 44 -9.00 -0.99 -12.49
CA ALA A 44 -7.75 -1.02 -13.24
C ALA A 44 -6.56 -1.56 -12.43
N MET A 45 -6.59 -1.42 -11.09
CA MET A 45 -5.62 -2.04 -10.17
C MET A 45 -5.97 -3.50 -9.83
N GLY A 46 -7.05 -4.04 -10.38
CA GLY A 46 -7.52 -5.40 -10.10
C GLY A 46 -8.37 -5.54 -8.83
N VAL A 47 -8.84 -4.43 -8.25
CA VAL A 47 -9.66 -4.40 -7.04
C VAL A 47 -11.14 -4.35 -7.42
N CYS A 48 -11.94 -5.26 -6.86
CA CYS A 48 -13.38 -5.31 -7.12
C CYS A 48 -14.10 -4.27 -6.25
N ALA A 49 -14.77 -3.29 -6.86
CA ALA A 49 -15.43 -2.20 -6.12
C ALA A 49 -16.75 -1.74 -6.78
N GLU A 50 -17.39 -2.58 -7.59
CA GLU A 50 -18.64 -2.23 -8.28
C GLU A 50 -19.84 -2.22 -7.33
N THR A 51 -19.81 -3.06 -6.29
CA THR A 51 -20.89 -3.20 -5.31
C THR A 51 -20.44 -2.94 -3.88
N GLU A 52 -21.38 -2.60 -2.99
CA GLU A 52 -21.08 -2.42 -1.56
C GLU A 52 -20.44 -3.66 -0.92
N ASP A 53 -20.92 -4.86 -1.30
CA ASP A 53 -20.39 -6.14 -0.80
C ASP A 53 -18.96 -6.40 -1.25
N GLU A 54 -18.59 -5.97 -2.46
CA GLU A 54 -17.21 -6.02 -2.96
C GLU A 54 -16.32 -5.05 -2.20
N VAL A 55 -16.74 -3.79 -2.04
CA VAL A 55 -15.98 -2.79 -1.28
C VAL A 55 -15.73 -3.27 0.16
N ARG A 56 -16.75 -3.83 0.81
CA ARG A 56 -16.62 -4.39 2.17
C ARG A 56 -15.65 -5.57 2.22
N ARG A 57 -15.66 -6.43 1.20
CA ARG A 57 -14.77 -7.60 1.10
C ARG A 57 -13.32 -7.18 0.90
N GLU A 58 -13.06 -6.23 0.00
CA GLU A 58 -11.72 -5.71 -0.27
C GLU A 58 -11.17 -4.96 0.96
N LEU A 59 -11.99 -4.19 1.66
CA LEU A 59 -11.59 -3.55 2.92
C LEU A 59 -11.17 -4.55 4.00
N ALA A 60 -11.89 -5.68 4.09
CA ALA A 60 -11.52 -6.78 4.99
C ALA A 60 -10.22 -7.46 4.53
N ALA A 61 -10.08 -7.75 3.24
CA ALA A 61 -8.86 -8.33 2.68
C ALA A 61 -7.63 -7.44 2.92
N CYS A 62 -7.76 -6.12 2.79
CA CYS A 62 -6.70 -5.16 3.13
C CYS A 62 -6.34 -5.19 4.63
N ALA A 63 -7.32 -5.42 5.52
CA ALA A 63 -7.05 -5.53 6.96
C ALA A 63 -6.35 -6.86 7.31
N ASP A 64 -6.65 -7.92 6.56
CA ASP A 64 -6.06 -9.25 6.74
C ASP A 64 -4.67 -9.38 6.09
N ALA A 65 -4.40 -8.65 5.01
CA ALA A 65 -3.17 -8.77 4.21
C ALA A 65 -1.86 -8.68 5.03
N PRO A 66 -1.69 -7.77 6.00
CA PRO A 66 -0.48 -7.72 6.82
C PRO A 66 -0.22 -9.02 7.60
N TRP A 67 -1.27 -9.76 7.96
CA TRP A 67 -1.18 -11.00 8.73
C TRP A 67 -0.91 -12.22 7.85
N LEU A 68 -1.19 -12.12 6.55
CA LEU A 68 -0.90 -13.17 5.56
C LEU A 68 0.55 -13.13 5.07
N HIS A 69 1.24 -12.01 5.27
CA HIS A 69 2.62 -11.83 4.84
C HIS A 69 3.57 -11.69 6.03
N ALA A 70 4.50 -12.64 6.13
CA ALA A 70 5.51 -12.65 7.19
C ALA A 70 6.38 -11.39 7.18
N CYS A 71 6.59 -10.72 6.05
CA CYS A 71 7.28 -9.44 5.94
C CYS A 71 6.71 -8.64 4.77
N ASP A 72 7.16 -7.39 4.60
CA ASP A 72 6.84 -6.61 3.42
C ASP A 72 7.48 -7.23 2.17
N PRO A 73 6.82 -7.17 1.01
CA PRO A 73 7.27 -7.89 -0.19
C PRO A 73 8.64 -7.42 -0.71
N VAL A 74 9.00 -6.16 -0.45
CA VAL A 74 10.29 -5.57 -0.82
C VAL A 74 10.73 -4.59 0.25
N LEU A 75 11.98 -4.70 0.69
CA LEU A 75 12.67 -3.67 1.50
C LEU A 75 13.68 -2.95 0.61
N LEU A 76 13.58 -1.63 0.54
CA LEU A 76 14.59 -0.79 -0.10
C LEU A 76 15.58 -0.32 0.97
N ASP A 77 16.87 -0.52 0.72
CA ASP A 77 17.94 -0.10 1.62
C ASP A 77 18.84 0.95 0.95
N GLY A 78 19.32 1.90 1.75
CA GLY A 78 20.10 3.06 1.31
C GLY A 78 21.62 2.93 1.48
N GLY A 79 22.14 1.78 1.92
CA GLY A 79 23.58 1.55 2.08
C GLY A 79 24.02 1.23 3.52
N ASP A 80 25.33 1.02 3.66
CA ASP A 80 26.05 0.40 4.80
C ASP A 80 25.37 0.50 6.17
N GLY A 81 24.68 -0.59 6.54
CA GLY A 81 24.00 -0.73 7.82
C GLY A 81 23.40 -2.13 7.98
N VAL A 82 23.05 -2.48 9.22
CA VAL A 82 22.26 -3.68 9.51
C VAL A 82 20.79 -3.27 9.47
N GLN A 83 20.05 -3.86 8.54
CA GLN A 83 18.61 -3.64 8.45
C GLN A 83 17.86 -4.71 9.23
N MET A 84 16.94 -4.27 10.08
CA MET A 84 16.05 -5.16 10.81
C MET A 84 14.74 -5.33 10.04
N LEU A 85 14.50 -6.53 9.55
CA LEU A 85 13.22 -6.89 8.96
C LEU A 85 12.26 -7.30 10.08
N GLN A 86 11.12 -6.63 10.19
CA GLN A 86 10.07 -7.04 11.12
C GLN A 86 9.31 -8.23 10.51
N LEU A 87 9.41 -9.38 11.18
CA LEU A 87 8.63 -10.56 10.80
C LEU A 87 7.32 -10.60 11.59
N ARG A 88 6.20 -10.71 10.87
CA ARG A 88 4.86 -10.97 11.40
C ARG A 88 4.63 -12.48 11.42
N LEU A 89 4.79 -13.11 12.59
CA LEU A 89 4.42 -14.52 12.82
C LEU A 89 3.16 -14.55 13.68
N CYS A 90 2.29 -15.55 13.49
CA CYS A 90 0.96 -15.53 14.09
C CYS A 90 0.94 -15.49 15.63
N GLU A 91 2.07 -15.71 16.32
CA GLU A 91 2.14 -15.75 17.80
C GLU A 91 3.51 -15.35 18.39
N CYS A 92 4.49 -14.88 17.59
CA CYS A 92 5.83 -14.52 18.08
C CYS A 92 6.41 -13.37 17.26
N THR A 93 6.75 -12.25 17.90
CA THR A 93 7.54 -11.20 17.23
C THR A 93 8.99 -11.69 17.13
N ALA A 94 9.46 -12.02 15.92
CA ALA A 94 10.85 -12.36 15.66
C ALA A 94 11.52 -11.26 14.84
N CYS A 95 12.73 -10.87 15.23
CA CYS A 95 13.54 -9.91 14.49
C CYS A 95 14.60 -10.69 13.70
N LEU A 96 14.64 -10.52 12.37
CA LEU A 96 15.73 -11.05 11.55
C LEU A 96 16.65 -9.91 11.15
N GLY A 97 17.92 -10.01 11.56
CA GLY A 97 18.97 -9.07 11.12
C GLY A 97 19.50 -9.48 9.75
N VAL A 98 19.43 -8.56 8.79
CA VAL A 98 20.02 -8.74 7.46
C VAL A 98 21.23 -7.80 7.37
N GLY A 99 22.42 -8.39 7.23
CA GLY A 99 23.65 -7.65 6.96
C GLY A 99 23.90 -7.60 5.45
N HIS A 100 24.20 -6.41 4.93
CA HIS A 100 24.65 -6.22 3.56
C HIS A 100 26.18 -6.06 3.58
N GLU A 101 26.91 -6.97 2.93
CA GLU A 101 28.36 -6.86 2.73
C GLU A 101 28.59 -6.30 1.32
N THR A 102 29.06 -5.06 1.22
CA THR A 102 29.46 -4.47 -0.07
C THR A 102 30.93 -4.80 -0.35
N ASP A 103 31.20 -5.48 -1.47
CA ASP A 103 32.57 -5.59 -2.00
C ASP A 103 33.03 -4.21 -2.47
N GLY A 104 33.86 -3.54 -1.67
CA GLY A 104 34.48 -2.26 -1.98
C GLY A 104 35.54 -2.43 -3.06
N GLY A 105 35.12 -2.59 -4.31
CA GLY A 105 36.00 -2.62 -5.47
C GLY A 105 36.59 -1.25 -5.79
N GLU A 106 37.71 -0.89 -5.15
CA GLU A 106 38.57 0.20 -5.59
C GLU A 106 39.11 -0.12 -7.00
N ARG A 107 38.60 0.58 -8.03
CA ARG A 107 39.23 0.58 -9.36
C ARG A 107 40.39 1.57 -9.35
N GLU A 108 41.62 1.06 -9.27
CA GLU A 108 42.84 1.82 -9.61
C GLU A 108 42.78 2.22 -11.10
N GLU A 109 42.68 3.52 -11.37
CA GLU A 109 42.78 4.10 -12.72
C GLU A 109 44.27 4.34 -13.05
N CYS A 110 44.76 3.76 -14.16
CA CYS A 110 46.14 3.84 -14.66
C CYS A 110 46.45 5.19 -15.33
#